data_AF-A0AAD9E9V6-F1
#
_entry.id   AF-A0AAD9E9V6-F1
#
_cell.length_a   1.000
_cell.length_b   1.000
_cell.length_c   1.000
_cell.angle_alpha   90.00
_cell.angle_beta   90.00
_cell.angle_gamma   90.00
#
_symmetry.space_group_name_H-M   'P 1'
#
loop_
_entity.id
_entity.type
_entity.pdbx_description
1 polymer ?
#
loop_
_entity_poly.entity_id
_entity_poly.type
_entity_poly.pdbx_seq_one_letter_code
_entity_poly.pdbx_strand_id
1 'polypeptide(L)'
;MPFVWSIGTIIGPFIGGTFADPHDAFPNVFPVDGLFYRYPYLLPNLVCAALLFVSIILGYFLLEETHPDMQPRVFLPDDTFASEETPLLETMDAMKRPAVDMRDDNYGTVRGRDAQAAAKKVDQPYNIYTKPIMSLIAALCIFTYHSMTYDHLLPIFFEDDRATANPMSILATPSSPFYSPGGLGLSLRAVGMIMAVNGVIALFVQAVIFPFVAEKLGIFRLFIIVTVLHPIAYLMVPSLLFVPESMLYAGIYFCLAIRNIMSIILYPVLLILIKEATPTPKALGKVNGLAASAAAGFRMIAPPVAGWLYTTGSKVDCAALAWYGSAVVAVIGAIQCFSVKRQRKEEMCEEDAQPILRKKESRVTVTEVFSDAE
;
A
#
# COMPACT_ATOMS: atom_id res chain seq x y z
N MET A 1 8.48 -1.36 1.16
CA MET A 1 7.21 -1.99 1.57
C MET A 1 6.78 -3.14 0.65
N PRO A 2 6.60 -3.00 -0.68
CA PRO A 2 5.91 -4.04 -1.47
C PRO A 2 6.73 -5.35 -1.64
N PHE A 3 8.06 -5.28 -1.62
CA PHE A 3 8.93 -6.46 -1.72
C PHE A 3 8.80 -7.42 -0.54
N VAL A 4 8.76 -6.90 0.69
CA VAL A 4 8.62 -7.70 1.92
C VAL A 4 7.26 -8.41 1.94
N TRP A 5 6.21 -7.72 1.50
CA TRP A 5 4.89 -8.33 1.36
C TRP A 5 4.90 -9.52 0.40
N SER A 6 5.55 -9.38 -0.76
CA SER A 6 5.70 -10.48 -1.73
C SER A 6 6.42 -11.70 -1.11
N ILE A 7 7.49 -11.49 -0.34
CA ILE A 7 8.17 -12.58 0.38
C ILE A 7 7.22 -13.27 1.38
N GLY A 8 6.45 -12.49 2.14
CA GLY A 8 5.44 -13.04 3.06
C GLY A 8 4.39 -13.90 2.34
N THR A 9 3.94 -13.48 1.15
CA THR A 9 2.99 -14.26 0.33
C THR A 9 3.59 -15.53 -0.28
N ILE A 10 4.92 -15.67 -0.34
CA ILE A 10 5.59 -16.90 -0.75
C ILE A 10 5.70 -17.85 0.45
N ILE A 11 6.28 -17.36 1.55
CA ILE A 11 6.64 -18.18 2.71
C ILE A 11 5.39 -18.63 3.48
N GLY A 12 4.41 -17.74 3.66
CA GLY A 12 3.21 -18.02 4.47
C GLY A 12 2.41 -19.22 3.95
N PRO A 13 1.89 -19.19 2.70
CA PRO A 13 1.16 -20.30 2.12
C PRO A 13 1.99 -21.57 1.94
N PHE A 14 3.30 -21.43 1.67
CA PHE A 14 4.20 -22.58 1.59
C PHE A 14 4.26 -23.35 2.92
N ILE A 15 4.47 -22.63 4.03
CA ILE A 15 4.47 -23.22 5.38
C ILE A 15 3.07 -23.76 5.72
N GLY A 16 2.03 -22.94 5.53
CA GLY A 16 0.66 -23.31 5.86
C GLY A 16 0.16 -24.55 5.12
N GLY A 17 0.48 -24.69 3.84
CA GLY A 17 0.08 -25.86 3.04
C GLY A 17 0.95 -27.09 3.28
N THR A 18 2.28 -26.94 3.32
CA THR A 18 3.21 -28.10 3.44
C THR A 18 3.10 -28.78 4.81
N PHE A 19 2.91 -27.97 5.86
CA PHE A 19 2.86 -28.46 7.23
C PHE A 19 1.44 -28.68 7.77
N ALA A 20 0.39 -28.35 6.99
CA ALA A 20 -0.95 -28.81 7.29
C ALA A 20 -1.04 -30.34 7.21
N ASP A 21 -1.75 -30.94 8.17
CA ASP A 21 -1.90 -32.38 8.33
C ASP A 21 -0.55 -33.12 8.32
N PRO A 22 0.30 -32.90 9.35
CA PRO A 22 1.66 -33.43 9.40
C PRO A 22 1.71 -34.97 9.38
N HIS A 23 0.67 -35.63 9.86
CA HIS A 23 0.55 -37.08 9.80
C HIS A 23 0.43 -37.59 8.36
N ASP A 24 -0.45 -36.96 7.55
CA ASP A 24 -0.62 -37.30 6.14
C ASP A 24 0.58 -36.83 5.29
N ALA A 25 1.38 -35.88 5.80
CA ALA A 25 2.51 -35.28 5.08
C ALA A 25 3.78 -36.09 5.28
N PHE A 26 4.04 -36.49 6.53
CA PHE A 26 5.23 -37.19 6.94
C PHE A 26 4.84 -38.38 7.83
N PRO A 27 4.24 -39.44 7.26
CA PRO A 27 3.73 -40.58 8.03
C PRO A 27 4.83 -41.33 8.80
N ASN A 28 6.09 -41.22 8.34
CA ASN A 28 7.25 -41.82 8.99
C ASN A 28 7.75 -41.04 10.22
N VAL A 29 7.38 -39.76 10.35
CA VAL A 29 7.87 -38.86 11.40
C VAL A 29 6.80 -38.62 12.46
N PHE A 30 5.52 -38.60 12.08
CA PHE A 30 4.40 -38.36 12.98
C PHE A 30 3.52 -39.61 13.12
N PRO A 31 3.53 -40.29 14.27
CA PRO A 31 2.74 -41.49 14.48
C PRO A 31 1.24 -41.21 14.52
N VAL A 32 0.44 -42.21 14.11
CA VAL A 32 -1.00 -42.26 14.36
C VAL A 32 -1.22 -42.21 15.87
N ASP A 33 -2.16 -41.39 16.36
CA ASP A 33 -2.40 -41.07 17.80
C ASP A 33 -1.45 -40.07 18.48
N GLY A 34 -0.56 -39.41 17.73
CA GLY A 34 0.26 -38.31 18.26
C GLY A 34 -0.50 -36.99 18.49
N LEU A 35 0.11 -36.07 19.23
CA LEU A 35 -0.41 -34.70 19.45
C LEU A 35 -0.75 -33.98 18.13
N PHE A 36 0.08 -34.17 17.11
CA PHE A 36 -0.07 -33.56 15.79
C PHE A 36 -1.12 -34.23 14.89
N TYR A 37 -1.54 -35.46 15.22
CA TYR A 37 -2.70 -36.10 14.61
C TYR A 37 -4.00 -35.54 15.22
N ARG A 38 -4.00 -35.28 16.53
CA ARG A 38 -5.15 -34.65 17.21
C ARG A 38 -5.32 -33.18 16.84
N TYR A 39 -4.23 -32.46 16.59
CA TYR A 39 -4.21 -31.05 16.21
C TYR A 39 -3.42 -30.83 14.90
N PRO A 40 -4.06 -30.99 13.73
CA PRO A 40 -3.39 -30.95 12.44
C PRO A 40 -2.74 -29.60 12.10
N TYR A 41 -3.30 -28.51 12.63
CA TYR A 41 -2.80 -27.14 12.40
C TYR A 41 -1.83 -26.64 13.48
N LEU A 42 -1.45 -27.46 14.47
CA LEU A 42 -0.55 -27.03 15.54
C LEU A 42 0.86 -26.75 15.01
N LEU A 43 1.36 -27.61 14.12
CA LEU A 43 2.72 -27.52 13.59
C LEU A 43 2.96 -26.25 12.74
N PRO A 44 2.12 -25.91 11.74
CA PRO A 44 2.31 -24.66 10.98
C PRO A 44 2.22 -23.42 11.88
N ASN A 45 1.35 -23.43 12.89
CA ASN A 45 1.25 -22.33 13.86
C ASN A 45 2.49 -22.19 14.74
N LEU A 46 3.10 -23.31 15.17
CA LEU A 46 4.33 -23.29 15.96
C LEU A 46 5.51 -22.76 15.13
N VAL A 47 5.60 -23.14 13.86
CA VAL A 47 6.61 -22.57 12.93
C VAL A 47 6.41 -21.06 12.78
N CYS A 48 5.18 -20.59 12.58
CA CYS A 48 4.88 -19.15 12.52
C CYS A 48 5.26 -18.42 13.82
N ALA A 49 4.95 -19.00 14.98
CA ALA A 49 5.32 -18.43 16.28
C ALA A 49 6.84 -18.36 16.47
N ALA A 50 7.58 -19.38 16.05
CA ALA A 50 9.04 -19.38 16.08
C ALA A 50 9.63 -18.29 15.17
N LEU A 51 9.11 -18.14 13.95
CA LEU A 51 9.54 -17.07 13.03
C LEU A 51 9.28 -15.67 13.60
N LEU A 52 8.13 -15.46 14.25
CA LEU A 52 7.82 -14.21 14.94
C LEU A 52 8.77 -13.97 16.13
N PHE A 53 9.04 -14.99 16.93
CA PHE A 53 9.96 -14.89 18.05
C PHE A 53 11.39 -14.53 17.59
N VAL A 54 11.88 -15.17 16.54
CA VAL A 54 13.15 -14.82 15.89
C VAL A 54 13.12 -13.38 15.38
N SER A 55 12.01 -12.94 14.78
CA SER A 55 11.86 -11.56 14.30
C SER A 55 11.92 -10.54 15.44
N ILE A 56 11.36 -10.84 16.61
CA ILE A 56 11.45 -10.00 17.82
C ILE A 56 12.89 -9.93 18.33
N ILE A 57 13.58 -11.07 18.42
CA ILE A 57 14.99 -11.12 18.84
C ILE A 57 15.85 -10.29 17.88
N LEU A 58 15.70 -10.51 16.57
CA LEU A 58 16.45 -9.74 15.58
C LEU A 58 16.10 -8.26 15.65
N GLY A 59 14.82 -7.90 15.80
CA GLY A 59 14.42 -6.51 16.00
C GLY A 59 15.07 -5.88 17.23
N TYR A 60 15.14 -6.61 18.34
CA TYR A 60 15.76 -6.11 19.58
C TYR A 60 17.28 -5.91 19.46
N PHE A 61 17.99 -6.81 18.75
CA PHE A 61 19.46 -6.76 18.66
C PHE A 61 20.00 -6.01 17.43
N LEU A 62 19.27 -5.96 16.31
CA LEU A 62 19.75 -5.39 15.04
C LEU A 62 19.13 -4.02 14.71
N LEU A 63 17.96 -3.65 15.27
CA LEU A 63 17.43 -2.29 15.04
C LEU A 63 18.18 -1.30 15.92
N GLU A 64 18.86 -0.36 15.26
CA GLU A 64 19.41 0.80 15.93
C GLU A 64 18.28 1.77 16.28
N GLU A 65 18.36 2.37 17.47
CA GLU A 65 17.42 3.38 17.91
C GLU A 65 17.45 4.56 16.94
N THR A 66 16.31 4.86 16.31
CA THR A 66 16.21 5.93 15.30
C THR A 66 15.91 7.29 15.92
N HIS A 67 15.50 7.35 17.19
CA HIS A 67 15.22 8.61 17.85
C HIS A 67 16.53 9.35 18.18
N PRO A 68 16.72 10.59 17.70
CA PRO A 68 17.98 11.32 17.88
C PRO A 68 18.39 11.48 19.35
N ASP A 69 17.42 11.63 20.26
CA ASP A 69 17.70 11.78 21.71
C ASP A 69 17.90 10.45 22.46
N MET A 70 17.52 9.32 21.85
CA MET A 70 17.64 7.99 22.48
C MET A 70 18.78 7.16 21.87
N GLN A 71 19.49 7.71 20.87
CA GLN A 71 20.72 7.12 20.36
C GLN A 71 21.80 7.14 21.45
N PRO A 72 22.52 6.03 21.68
CA PRO A 72 23.61 6.01 22.63
C PRO A 72 24.75 6.89 22.11
N ARG A 73 24.82 8.12 22.63
CA ARG A 73 25.91 9.11 22.45
C ARG A 73 25.98 9.78 21.07
N VAL A 74 25.07 10.72 20.81
CA VAL A 74 25.37 11.88 19.97
C VAL A 74 25.20 13.13 20.82
N PHE A 75 26.30 13.80 21.16
CA PHE A 75 26.26 15.18 21.64
C PHE A 75 25.84 16.04 20.46
N LEU A 76 24.54 16.26 20.29
CA LEU A 76 24.05 17.29 19.37
C LEU A 76 24.48 18.65 19.91
N PRO A 77 25.03 19.56 19.08
CA PRO A 77 25.25 20.95 19.48
C PRO A 77 23.92 21.56 19.97
N ASP A 78 23.99 22.39 21.02
CA ASP A 78 22.84 22.99 21.73
C ASP A 78 21.84 23.76 20.82
N ASP A 79 22.19 23.98 19.55
CA ASP A 79 21.39 24.68 18.55
C ASP A 79 20.46 23.76 17.73
N THR A 80 20.50 22.44 17.93
CA THR A 80 19.79 21.46 17.07
C THR A 80 18.42 21.02 17.61
N PHE A 81 17.82 21.77 18.55
CA PHE A 81 16.50 21.44 19.08
C PHE A 81 15.38 21.87 18.13
N ALA A 82 14.96 20.97 17.24
CA ALA A 82 13.63 21.05 16.62
C ALA A 82 12.63 20.34 17.55
N SER A 83 12.10 21.07 18.53
CA SER A 83 10.99 20.58 19.36
C SER A 83 9.72 20.42 18.50
N GLU A 84 9.28 19.18 18.30
CA GLU A 84 7.97 18.83 17.73
C GLU A 84 6.89 18.63 18.81
N GLU A 85 7.06 19.21 19.99
CA GLU A 85 5.94 19.35 20.91
C GLU A 85 5.16 20.62 20.56
N THR A 86 3.96 20.45 19.99
CA THR A 86 2.91 21.45 20.09
C THR A 86 2.76 21.87 21.55
N PRO A 87 3.10 23.11 21.95
CA PRO A 87 2.94 23.53 23.32
C PRO A 87 1.44 23.65 23.58
N LEU A 88 0.90 22.75 24.40
CA LEU A 88 -0.48 22.83 24.90
C LEU A 88 -0.65 23.91 25.99
N LEU A 89 0.32 24.83 26.13
CA LEU A 89 0.22 26.05 26.95
C LEU A 89 1.16 27.13 26.39
N GLU A 90 0.59 28.25 25.95
CA GLU A 90 1.31 29.39 25.34
C GLU A 90 2.21 30.20 26.30
N THR A 91 2.43 29.80 27.55
CA THR A 91 2.96 30.74 28.57
C THR A 91 4.33 30.42 29.18
N MET A 92 5.04 29.36 28.80
CA MET A 92 6.30 29.01 29.49
C MET A 92 7.62 29.39 28.79
N ASP A 93 7.59 29.93 27.56
CA ASP A 93 8.84 30.37 26.89
C ASP A 93 9.13 31.89 27.02
N ALA A 94 8.28 32.64 27.74
CA ALA A 94 8.47 34.07 27.97
C ALA A 94 9.50 34.41 29.06
N MET A 95 9.99 33.42 29.83
CA MET A 95 10.87 33.67 30.98
C MET A 95 12.33 33.24 30.81
N LYS A 96 12.72 32.68 29.67
CA LYS A 96 14.06 32.09 29.49
C LYS A 96 15.03 32.88 28.62
N ARG A 97 14.68 34.08 28.16
CA ARG A 97 15.61 34.98 27.45
C ARG A 97 15.69 36.32 28.20
N PRO A 98 16.86 36.75 28.68
CA PRO A 98 17.00 38.12 29.15
C PRO A 98 16.67 39.06 27.99
N ALA A 99 15.96 40.16 28.28
CA ALA A 99 15.40 41.05 27.26
C ALA A 99 16.45 41.76 26.39
N VAL A 100 17.74 41.72 26.77
CA VAL A 100 18.85 42.32 26.03
C VAL A 100 20.12 41.48 26.27
N ASP A 101 20.72 40.98 25.19
CA ASP A 101 22.07 40.41 25.19
C ASP A 101 23.08 41.53 24.88
N MET A 102 23.95 41.85 25.84
CA MET A 102 24.95 42.93 25.72
C MET A 102 26.24 42.48 25.02
N ARG A 103 26.31 41.25 24.50
CA ARG A 103 27.49 40.71 23.80
C ARG A 103 27.33 40.65 22.29
N ASP A 104 26.19 41.11 21.76
CA ASP A 104 25.96 41.20 20.33
C ASP A 104 26.77 42.36 19.75
N ASP A 105 27.67 42.08 18.79
CA ASP A 105 28.61 43.03 18.17
C ASP A 105 27.91 44.18 17.38
N ASN A 106 26.58 44.22 17.40
CA ASN A 106 25.73 45.24 16.77
C ASN A 106 25.08 46.23 17.73
N TYR A 107 25.49 46.28 19.01
CA TYR A 107 25.00 47.29 19.93
C TYR A 107 25.56 48.68 19.60
N GLY A 108 24.86 49.45 18.76
CA GLY A 108 25.17 50.88 18.60
C GLY A 108 24.77 51.59 17.31
N THR A 109 24.05 50.98 16.35
CA THR A 109 23.65 51.74 15.15
C THR A 109 22.16 51.62 14.84
N VAL A 110 21.42 52.68 15.21
CA VAL A 110 20.06 52.92 14.76
C VAL A 110 20.09 53.43 13.31
N ARG A 111 20.10 52.52 12.34
CA ARG A 111 19.69 52.74 10.95
C ARG A 111 19.10 51.42 10.47
N GLY A 112 17.79 51.25 10.30
CA GLY A 112 16.88 52.10 9.55
C GLY A 112 16.41 51.27 8.35
N ARG A 113 15.28 50.56 8.53
CA ARG A 113 14.58 49.68 7.57
C ARG A 113 15.38 48.46 7.08
N ASP A 114 14.96 47.30 7.60
CA ASP A 114 14.86 45.97 6.93
C ASP A 114 14.92 44.79 7.92
N ALA A 115 14.86 45.04 9.24
CA ALA A 115 14.62 44.02 10.26
C ALA A 115 13.15 43.54 10.35
N GLN A 116 12.41 43.64 9.25
CA GLN A 116 11.09 43.02 9.05
C GLN A 116 11.11 41.96 7.94
N ALA A 117 12.25 41.73 7.28
CA ALA A 117 12.41 40.64 6.31
C ALA A 117 12.70 39.27 6.96
N ALA A 118 13.02 39.23 8.26
CA ALA A 118 12.97 38.01 9.07
C ALA A 118 11.62 37.87 9.79
N ALA A 119 10.56 38.44 9.22
CA ALA A 119 9.20 38.07 9.58
C ALA A 119 9.08 36.55 9.44
N LYS A 120 8.99 35.86 10.58
CA LYS A 120 8.20 34.64 10.80
C LYS A 120 7.74 34.06 9.45
N LYS A 121 8.44 33.07 8.90
CA LYS A 121 7.76 32.11 8.02
C LYS A 121 6.71 31.46 8.91
N VAL A 122 5.55 32.09 9.00
CA VAL A 122 4.35 31.50 9.56
C VAL A 122 4.21 30.20 8.77
N ASP A 123 4.46 29.07 9.43
CA ASP A 123 4.12 27.75 8.89
C ASP A 123 2.64 27.83 8.53
N GLN A 124 2.33 28.07 7.26
CA GLN A 124 0.96 28.16 6.83
C GLN A 124 0.33 26.79 7.09
N PRO A 125 -0.83 26.72 7.77
CA PRO A 125 -1.50 25.45 7.98
C PRO A 125 -1.88 24.89 6.61
N TYR A 126 -1.09 23.93 6.12
CA TYR A 126 -1.41 23.26 4.87
C TYR A 126 -2.53 22.27 5.15
N ASN A 127 -3.67 22.46 4.49
CA ASN A 127 -4.77 21.52 4.61
C ASN A 127 -4.41 20.23 3.87
N ILE A 128 -4.27 19.14 4.61
CA ILE A 128 -3.95 17.82 4.07
C ILE A 128 -5.17 17.21 3.35
N TYR A 129 -6.38 17.61 3.73
CA TYR A 129 -7.64 17.08 3.22
C TYR A 129 -8.06 17.74 1.90
N THR A 130 -7.13 17.82 0.95
CA THR A 130 -7.46 18.30 -0.39
C THR A 130 -8.26 17.24 -1.15
N LYS A 131 -9.20 17.67 -1.99
CA LYS A 131 -9.98 16.77 -2.86
C LYS A 131 -9.13 15.74 -3.64
N PRO A 132 -7.99 16.10 -4.27
CA PRO A 132 -7.17 15.11 -4.99
C PRO A 132 -6.56 14.05 -4.06
N ILE A 133 -6.03 14.44 -2.89
CA ILE A 133 -5.45 13.50 -1.92
C ILE A 133 -6.54 12.56 -1.40
N MET A 134 -7.70 13.10 -1.00
CA MET A 134 -8.81 12.28 -0.49
C MET A 134 -9.37 11.33 -1.54
N SER A 135 -9.42 11.75 -2.82
CA SER A 135 -9.85 10.88 -3.91
C SER A 135 -8.87 9.72 -4.15
N LEU A 136 -7.56 9.95 -4.03
CA LEU A 136 -6.54 8.91 -4.14
C LEU A 136 -6.56 7.95 -2.94
N ILE A 137 -6.78 8.46 -1.73
CA ILE A 137 -6.96 7.64 -0.52
C ILE A 137 -8.22 6.78 -0.68
N ALA A 138 -9.33 7.33 -1.16
CA ALA A 138 -10.54 6.57 -1.44
C ALA A 138 -10.29 5.46 -2.49
N ALA A 139 -9.56 5.76 -3.56
CA ALA A 139 -9.18 4.76 -4.57
C ALA A 139 -8.31 3.65 -3.96
N LEU A 140 -7.35 4.00 -3.09
CA LEU A 140 -6.54 3.03 -2.36
C LEU A 140 -7.39 2.13 -1.46
N CYS A 141 -8.32 2.71 -0.71
CA CYS A 141 -9.24 1.96 0.15
C CYS A 141 -10.07 0.94 -0.63
N ILE A 142 -10.73 1.38 -1.72
CA ILE A 142 -11.54 0.50 -2.58
C ILE A 142 -10.66 -0.60 -3.17
N PHE A 143 -9.48 -0.25 -3.68
CA PHE A 143 -8.51 -1.20 -4.20
C PHE A 143 -8.14 -2.26 -3.17
N THR A 144 -7.74 -1.84 -1.97
CA THR A 144 -7.30 -2.76 -0.92
C THR A 144 -8.43 -3.64 -0.39
N TYR A 145 -9.68 -3.14 -0.39
CA TYR A 145 -10.84 -3.94 -0.05
C TYR A 145 -11.02 -5.08 -1.05
N HIS A 146 -11.27 -4.79 -2.33
CA HIS A 146 -11.56 -5.85 -3.30
C HIS A 146 -10.32 -6.71 -3.53
N SER A 147 -9.10 -6.15 -3.46
CA SER A 147 -7.88 -6.94 -3.59
C SER A 147 -7.79 -7.99 -2.49
N MET A 148 -8.01 -7.61 -1.22
CA MET A 148 -7.97 -8.56 -0.12
C MET A 148 -9.10 -9.59 -0.16
N THR A 149 -10.30 -9.22 -0.66
CA THR A 149 -11.36 -10.23 -0.85
C THR A 149 -10.91 -11.34 -1.78
N TYR A 150 -10.25 -11.00 -2.89
CA TYR A 150 -9.72 -12.00 -3.83
C TYR A 150 -8.68 -12.89 -3.15
N ASP A 151 -7.72 -12.30 -2.46
CA ASP A 151 -6.58 -13.03 -1.89
C ASP A 151 -7.04 -14.02 -0.80
N HIS A 152 -8.13 -13.73 -0.09
CA HIS A 152 -8.76 -14.63 0.87
C HIS A 152 -9.71 -15.65 0.25
N LEU A 153 -10.51 -15.25 -0.75
CA LEU A 153 -11.47 -16.15 -1.41
C LEU A 153 -10.76 -17.20 -2.26
N LEU A 154 -9.61 -16.88 -2.82
CA LEU A 154 -8.93 -17.75 -3.77
C LEU A 154 -8.50 -19.10 -3.15
N PRO A 155 -7.79 -19.16 -2.01
CA PRO A 155 -7.47 -20.46 -1.37
C PRO A 155 -8.72 -21.24 -0.96
N ILE A 156 -9.74 -20.55 -0.45
CA ILE A 156 -11.01 -21.17 -0.04
C ILE A 156 -11.69 -21.82 -1.26
N PHE A 157 -11.78 -21.09 -2.37
CA PHE A 157 -12.36 -21.58 -3.61
C PHE A 157 -11.57 -22.73 -4.23
N PHE A 158 -10.25 -22.75 -4.06
CA PHE A 158 -9.41 -23.84 -4.54
C PHE A 158 -9.58 -25.12 -3.73
N GLU A 159 -9.72 -25.00 -2.41
CA GLU A 159 -9.93 -26.12 -1.51
C GLU A 159 -11.36 -26.68 -1.57
N ASP A 160 -12.37 -25.80 -1.64
CA ASP A 160 -13.79 -26.15 -1.55
C ASP A 160 -14.18 -27.26 -2.52
N ASP A 161 -14.98 -28.21 -2.04
CA ASP A 161 -15.28 -29.44 -2.75
C ASP A 161 -15.94 -29.14 -4.10
N ARG A 162 -15.49 -29.84 -5.14
CA ARG A 162 -16.14 -29.77 -6.45
C ARG A 162 -17.49 -30.45 -6.31
N ALA A 163 -18.58 -29.72 -6.52
CA ALA A 163 -19.89 -30.35 -6.46
C ALA A 163 -19.94 -31.46 -7.52
N THR A 164 -20.21 -32.68 -7.07
CA THR A 164 -20.34 -33.86 -7.92
C THR A 164 -21.57 -33.70 -8.78
N ALA A 165 -21.39 -33.02 -9.91
CA ALA A 165 -22.38 -32.94 -10.94
C ALA A 165 -22.49 -34.35 -11.54
N ASN A 166 -23.45 -35.14 -11.05
CA ASN A 166 -23.93 -36.29 -11.79
C ASN A 166 -24.21 -35.81 -13.23
N PRO A 167 -23.70 -36.46 -14.27
CA PRO A 167 -23.91 -36.02 -15.65
C PRO A 167 -25.40 -35.92 -16.04
N MET A 168 -26.28 -36.60 -15.28
CA MET A 168 -27.73 -36.53 -15.39
C MET A 168 -28.37 -35.32 -14.66
N SER A 169 -27.67 -34.72 -13.69
CA SER A 169 -28.06 -33.49 -12.96
C SER A 169 -27.80 -32.22 -13.77
N ILE A 170 -26.71 -32.19 -14.56
CA ILE A 170 -26.39 -31.07 -15.48
C ILE A 170 -27.47 -30.89 -16.56
N LEU A 171 -28.13 -31.99 -16.95
CA LEU A 171 -29.24 -31.98 -17.91
C LEU A 171 -30.62 -31.73 -17.26
N ALA A 172 -30.74 -31.88 -15.95
CA ALA A 172 -32.01 -31.79 -15.22
C ALA A 172 -32.16 -30.49 -14.38
N THR A 173 -31.08 -29.72 -14.21
CA THR A 173 -31.11 -28.44 -13.51
C THR A 173 -31.34 -27.29 -14.48
N PRO A 174 -32.20 -26.31 -14.15
CA PRO A 174 -32.42 -25.17 -15.01
C PRO A 174 -31.10 -24.43 -15.16
N SER A 175 -30.69 -24.21 -16.41
CA SER A 175 -29.50 -23.48 -16.83
C SER A 175 -29.56 -22.02 -16.37
N SER A 176 -29.36 -21.77 -15.07
CA SER A 176 -29.15 -20.43 -14.58
C SER A 176 -27.67 -20.08 -14.85
N PRO A 177 -27.36 -18.93 -15.47
CA PRO A 177 -25.98 -18.49 -15.70
C PRO A 177 -25.21 -18.22 -14.39
N PHE A 178 -25.87 -18.41 -13.24
CA PHE A 178 -25.34 -18.23 -11.88
C PHE A 178 -25.17 -19.56 -11.14
N TYR A 179 -25.43 -20.71 -11.77
CA TYR A 179 -25.23 -22.02 -11.14
C TYR A 179 -23.74 -22.37 -11.17
N SER A 180 -23.11 -22.36 -10.00
CA SER A 180 -21.69 -22.60 -9.81
C SER A 180 -21.53 -23.36 -8.50
N PRO A 181 -21.79 -24.68 -8.52
CA PRO A 181 -21.79 -25.46 -7.29
C PRO A 181 -20.34 -25.84 -6.95
N GLY A 182 -19.87 -25.34 -5.81
CA GLY A 182 -18.59 -25.70 -5.21
C GLY A 182 -17.34 -25.03 -5.80
N GLY A 183 -16.18 -25.55 -5.38
CA GLY A 183 -14.84 -25.11 -5.75
C GLY A 183 -14.09 -26.09 -6.65
N LEU A 184 -12.75 -26.09 -6.56
CA LEU A 184 -11.88 -26.97 -7.37
C LEU A 184 -11.51 -28.29 -6.67
N GLY A 185 -11.75 -28.45 -5.36
CA GLY A 185 -11.44 -29.67 -4.61
C GLY A 185 -9.95 -30.01 -4.52
N LEU A 186 -9.07 -29.00 -4.49
CA LEU A 186 -7.63 -29.20 -4.39
C LEU A 186 -7.21 -29.42 -2.93
N SER A 187 -6.20 -30.27 -2.72
CA SER A 187 -5.64 -30.49 -1.38
C SER A 187 -4.97 -29.23 -0.82
N LEU A 188 -4.98 -29.07 0.50
CA LEU A 188 -4.34 -27.95 1.21
C LEU A 188 -2.86 -27.75 0.80
N ARG A 189 -2.13 -28.85 0.58
CA ARG A 189 -0.74 -28.82 0.08
C ARG A 189 -0.65 -28.22 -1.33
N ALA A 190 -1.52 -28.66 -2.23
CA ALA A 190 -1.54 -28.16 -3.60
C ALA A 190 -1.89 -26.67 -3.62
N VAL A 191 -2.89 -26.23 -2.84
CA VAL A 191 -3.26 -24.82 -2.70
C VAL A 191 -2.09 -24.00 -2.16
N GLY A 192 -1.44 -24.46 -1.08
CA GLY A 192 -0.27 -23.78 -0.52
C GLY A 192 0.89 -23.63 -1.50
N MET A 193 1.17 -24.67 -2.29
CA MET A 193 2.20 -24.63 -3.33
C MET A 193 1.85 -23.69 -4.49
N ILE A 194 0.59 -23.72 -4.95
CA ILE A 194 0.11 -22.79 -6.00
C ILE A 194 0.26 -21.34 -5.52
N MET A 195 -0.14 -21.05 -4.28
CA MET A 195 -0.03 -19.72 -3.68
C MET A 195 1.43 -19.29 -3.48
N ALA A 196 2.32 -20.21 -3.11
CA ALA A 196 3.75 -19.92 -2.99
C ALA A 196 4.38 -19.57 -4.36
N VAL A 197 4.08 -20.35 -5.41
CA VAL A 197 4.52 -20.05 -6.78
C VAL A 197 3.92 -18.74 -7.27
N ASN A 198 2.66 -18.47 -6.93
CA ASN A 198 2.01 -17.19 -7.22
C ASN A 198 2.78 -16.01 -6.61
N GLY A 199 3.27 -16.14 -5.37
CA GLY A 199 4.12 -15.13 -4.74
C GLY A 199 5.44 -14.90 -5.49
N VAL A 200 6.05 -15.94 -6.08
CA VAL A 200 7.26 -15.80 -6.90
C VAL A 200 6.96 -15.06 -8.21
N ILE A 201 5.84 -15.40 -8.87
CA ILE A 201 5.37 -14.67 -10.06
C ILE A 201 5.10 -13.21 -9.68
N ALA A 202 4.49 -12.98 -8.54
CA ALA A 202 4.20 -11.65 -8.03
C ALA A 202 5.48 -10.82 -7.82
N LEU A 203 6.49 -11.43 -7.20
CA LEU A 203 7.80 -10.82 -6.99
C LEU A 203 8.46 -10.44 -8.33
N PHE A 204 8.40 -11.32 -9.33
CA PHE A 204 8.92 -11.04 -10.66
C PHE A 204 8.19 -9.87 -11.34
N VAL A 205 6.87 -9.86 -11.30
CA VAL A 205 6.04 -8.75 -11.82
C VAL A 205 6.44 -7.43 -11.14
N GLN A 206 6.62 -7.44 -9.83
CA GLN A 206 6.97 -6.24 -9.07
C GLN A 206 8.41 -5.75 -9.35
N ALA A 207 9.37 -6.66 -9.45
CA ALA A 207 10.79 -6.32 -9.57
C ALA A 207 11.18 -5.94 -11.01
N VAL A 208 10.57 -6.58 -12.02
CA VAL A 208 10.96 -6.44 -13.43
C VAL A 208 9.90 -5.70 -14.24
N ILE A 209 8.65 -6.16 -14.18
CA ILE A 209 7.59 -5.66 -15.07
C ILE A 209 7.12 -4.27 -14.64
N PHE A 210 6.91 -4.06 -13.35
CA PHE A 210 6.39 -2.79 -12.83
C PHE A 210 7.27 -1.58 -13.21
N PRO A 211 8.60 -1.57 -12.97
CA PRO A 211 9.45 -0.42 -13.33
C PRO A 211 9.40 -0.12 -14.83
N PHE A 212 9.50 -1.16 -15.67
CA PHE A 212 9.50 -1.02 -17.13
C PHE A 212 8.19 -0.46 -17.67
N VAL A 213 7.06 -0.95 -17.16
CA VAL A 213 5.73 -0.49 -17.59
C VAL A 213 5.45 0.92 -17.06
N ALA A 214 5.88 1.23 -15.83
CA ALA A 214 5.74 2.55 -15.23
C ALA A 214 6.52 3.62 -16.00
N GLU A 215 7.74 3.31 -16.47
CA GLU A 215 8.55 4.21 -17.29
C GLU A 215 7.91 4.46 -18.67
N LYS A 216 7.44 3.40 -19.34
CA LYS A 216 6.88 3.51 -20.71
C LYS A 216 5.51 4.19 -20.77
N LEU A 217 4.60 3.81 -19.89
CA LEU A 217 3.21 4.30 -19.94
C LEU A 217 3.01 5.54 -19.07
N GLY A 218 3.89 5.78 -18.10
CA GLY A 218 3.72 6.78 -17.06
C GLY A 218 2.69 6.36 -16.00
N ILE A 219 2.88 6.86 -14.79
CA ILE A 219 2.19 6.42 -13.58
C ILE A 219 0.66 6.64 -13.66
N PHE A 220 0.24 7.82 -14.12
CA PHE A 220 -1.19 8.17 -14.16
C PHE A 220 -1.98 7.38 -15.22
N ARG A 221 -1.40 7.12 -16.40
CA ARG A 221 -2.06 6.28 -17.42
C ARG A 221 -2.13 4.84 -16.96
N LEU A 222 -1.07 4.36 -16.33
CA LEU A 222 -1.01 3.02 -15.75
C LEU A 222 -2.09 2.83 -14.68
N PHE A 223 -2.29 3.82 -13.80
CA PHE A 223 -3.37 3.85 -12.83
C PHE A 223 -4.75 3.63 -13.47
N ILE A 224 -5.09 4.40 -14.50
CA ILE A 224 -6.39 4.32 -15.17
C ILE A 224 -6.56 2.95 -15.85
N ILE A 225 -5.59 2.53 -16.67
CA ILE A 225 -5.68 1.27 -17.43
C ILE A 225 -5.87 0.09 -16.47
N VAL A 226 -5.04 0.00 -15.44
CA VAL A 226 -5.05 -1.13 -14.52
C VAL A 226 -6.32 -1.14 -13.67
N THR A 227 -6.80 0.02 -13.20
CA THR A 227 -8.02 0.09 -12.39
C THR A 227 -9.27 -0.25 -13.21
N VAL A 228 -9.34 0.19 -14.47
CA VAL A 228 -10.49 -0.09 -15.36
C VAL A 228 -10.53 -1.55 -15.80
N LEU A 229 -9.36 -2.18 -16.04
CA LEU A 229 -9.27 -3.59 -16.42
C LEU A 229 -9.41 -4.55 -15.23
N HIS A 230 -9.23 -4.05 -14.00
CA HIS A 230 -9.23 -4.87 -12.79
C HIS A 230 -10.48 -5.76 -12.57
N PRO A 231 -11.72 -5.31 -12.86
CA PRO A 231 -12.92 -6.14 -12.69
C PRO A 231 -12.89 -7.44 -13.52
N ILE A 232 -12.20 -7.44 -14.67
CA ILE A 232 -12.09 -8.62 -15.53
C ILE A 232 -11.43 -9.77 -14.77
N ALA A 233 -10.43 -9.49 -13.93
CA ALA A 233 -9.73 -10.51 -13.16
C ALA A 233 -10.67 -11.28 -12.19
N TYR A 234 -11.74 -10.64 -11.69
CA TYR A 234 -12.72 -11.29 -10.81
C TYR A 234 -13.69 -12.18 -11.58
N LEU A 235 -14.10 -11.74 -12.77
CA LEU A 235 -15.02 -12.50 -13.62
C LEU A 235 -14.35 -13.75 -14.23
N MET A 236 -13.02 -13.77 -14.31
CA MET A 236 -12.26 -14.92 -14.80
C MET A 236 -12.21 -16.09 -13.82
N VAL A 237 -12.22 -15.87 -12.50
CA VAL A 237 -12.02 -16.96 -11.53
C VAL A 237 -13.14 -18.01 -11.57
N PRO A 238 -14.44 -17.64 -11.60
CA PRO A 238 -15.52 -18.63 -11.74
C PRO A 238 -15.44 -19.47 -13.01
N SER A 239 -14.81 -18.96 -14.07
CA SER A 239 -14.67 -19.71 -15.32
C SER A 239 -13.75 -20.94 -15.21
N LEU A 240 -12.93 -21.02 -14.15
CA LEU A 240 -12.07 -22.18 -13.87
C LEU A 240 -12.85 -23.47 -13.64
N LEU A 241 -14.13 -23.38 -13.23
CA LEU A 241 -14.98 -24.56 -13.02
C LEU A 241 -15.27 -25.33 -14.30
N PHE A 242 -15.29 -24.64 -15.45
CA PHE A 242 -15.56 -25.21 -16.77
C PHE A 242 -14.30 -25.78 -17.44
N VAL A 243 -13.11 -25.56 -16.86
CA VAL A 243 -11.84 -26.04 -17.43
C VAL A 243 -11.69 -27.55 -17.18
N PRO A 244 -11.32 -28.35 -18.20
CA PRO A 244 -11.07 -29.78 -18.02
C PRO A 244 -9.86 -30.02 -17.11
N GLU A 245 -9.87 -31.13 -16.36
CA GLU A 245 -8.85 -31.43 -15.35
C GLU A 245 -7.42 -31.47 -15.91
N SER A 246 -7.26 -31.87 -17.18
CA SER A 246 -5.96 -31.87 -17.88
C SER A 246 -5.32 -30.49 -18.03
N MET A 247 -6.12 -29.41 -18.04
CA MET A 247 -5.65 -28.02 -18.23
C MET A 247 -5.89 -27.14 -17.00
N LEU A 248 -6.35 -27.72 -15.89
CA LEU A 248 -6.76 -26.99 -14.68
C LEU A 248 -5.62 -26.14 -14.11
N TYR A 249 -4.43 -26.72 -13.92
CA TYR A 249 -3.27 -25.97 -13.42
C TYR A 249 -2.82 -24.84 -14.36
N ALA A 250 -2.87 -25.08 -15.68
CA ALA A 250 -2.56 -24.05 -16.67
C ALA A 250 -3.57 -22.90 -16.60
N GLY A 251 -4.86 -23.21 -16.46
CA GLY A 251 -5.92 -22.22 -16.26
C GLY A 251 -5.74 -21.41 -14.99
N ILE A 252 -5.42 -22.06 -13.87
CA ILE A 252 -5.12 -21.40 -12.59
C ILE A 252 -3.98 -20.40 -12.76
N TYR A 253 -2.81 -20.84 -13.28
CA TYR A 253 -1.66 -19.94 -13.43
C TYR A 253 -1.91 -18.82 -14.43
N PHE A 254 -2.69 -19.04 -15.47
CA PHE A 254 -3.10 -17.99 -16.40
C PHE A 254 -3.97 -16.92 -15.71
N CYS A 255 -4.97 -17.33 -14.94
CA CYS A 255 -5.82 -16.43 -14.18
C CYS A 255 -5.01 -15.64 -13.13
N LEU A 256 -4.10 -16.32 -12.43
CA LEU A 256 -3.20 -15.72 -11.46
C LEU A 256 -2.21 -14.75 -12.08
N ALA A 257 -1.67 -15.04 -13.27
CA ALA A 257 -0.77 -14.14 -13.97
C ALA A 257 -1.47 -12.81 -14.32
N ILE A 258 -2.69 -12.87 -14.86
CA ILE A 258 -3.50 -11.68 -15.18
C ILE A 258 -3.79 -10.89 -13.91
N ARG A 259 -4.24 -11.58 -12.85
CA ARG A 259 -4.49 -10.98 -11.56
C ARG A 259 -3.25 -10.28 -10.99
N ASN A 260 -2.09 -10.93 -11.03
CA ASN A 260 -0.83 -10.40 -10.49
C ASN A 260 -0.40 -9.15 -11.24
N ILE A 261 -0.45 -9.15 -12.57
CA ILE A 261 -0.12 -7.95 -13.36
C ILE A 261 -1.03 -6.79 -12.96
N MET A 262 -2.33 -7.03 -12.79
CA MET A 262 -3.28 -5.97 -12.45
C MET A 262 -3.18 -5.51 -10.99
N SER A 263 -2.99 -6.41 -10.02
CA SER A 263 -3.01 -6.03 -8.60
C SER A 263 -1.67 -5.46 -8.13
N ILE A 264 -0.56 -6.07 -8.52
CA ILE A 264 0.77 -5.74 -8.01
C ILE A 264 1.25 -4.39 -8.54
N ILE A 265 0.87 -4.05 -9.78
CA ILE A 265 1.19 -2.76 -10.37
C ILE A 265 0.36 -1.63 -9.73
N LEU A 266 -0.91 -1.88 -9.40
CA LEU A 266 -1.82 -0.84 -8.94
C LEU A 266 -1.42 -0.28 -7.56
N TYR A 267 -0.97 -1.13 -6.64
CA TYR A 267 -0.64 -0.70 -5.28
C TYR A 267 0.52 0.31 -5.22
N PRO A 268 1.71 0.07 -5.82
CA PRO A 268 2.78 1.06 -5.91
C PRO A 268 2.37 2.33 -6.66
N VAL A 269 1.61 2.19 -7.74
CA VAL A 269 1.11 3.33 -8.53
C VAL A 269 0.27 4.28 -7.66
N LEU A 270 -0.67 3.74 -6.87
CA LEU A 270 -1.48 4.53 -5.94
C LEU A 270 -0.62 5.22 -4.87
N LEU A 271 0.37 4.53 -4.30
CA LEU A 271 1.27 5.14 -3.32
C LEU A 271 2.12 6.27 -3.93
N ILE A 272 2.59 6.11 -5.17
CA ILE A 272 3.35 7.16 -5.86
C ILE A 272 2.45 8.36 -6.17
N LEU A 273 1.22 8.14 -6.65
CA LEU A 273 0.26 9.23 -6.89
C LEU A 273 -0.09 9.99 -5.60
N ILE A 274 -0.26 9.29 -4.47
CA ILE A 274 -0.49 9.93 -3.16
C ILE A 274 0.72 10.79 -2.76
N LYS A 275 1.93 10.28 -2.95
CA LYS A 275 3.17 11.01 -2.69
C LYS A 275 3.30 12.24 -3.60
N GLU A 276 2.98 12.12 -4.88
CA GLU A 276 3.03 13.23 -5.85
C GLU A 276 1.99 14.31 -5.56
N ALA A 277 0.80 13.92 -5.10
CA ALA A 277 -0.29 14.82 -4.73
C ALA A 277 -0.04 15.54 -3.39
N THR A 278 0.93 15.08 -2.60
CA THR A 278 1.27 15.68 -1.31
C THR A 278 2.05 17.00 -1.54
N PRO A 279 1.57 18.14 -0.99
CA PRO A 279 2.13 19.46 -1.31
C PRO A 279 3.49 19.74 -0.65
N THR A 280 3.76 19.18 0.53
CA THR A 280 5.01 19.44 1.27
C THR A 280 5.59 18.16 1.87
N PRO A 281 6.92 18.04 1.99
CA PRO A 281 7.56 16.86 2.59
C PRO A 281 7.17 16.66 4.07
N LYS A 282 6.92 17.75 4.82
CA LYS A 282 6.40 17.71 6.20
C LYS A 282 5.01 17.04 6.29
N ALA A 283 4.18 17.16 5.25
CA ALA A 283 2.85 16.55 5.20
C ALA A 283 2.87 15.05 4.88
N LEU A 284 3.98 14.56 4.29
CA LEU A 284 4.04 13.23 3.69
C LEU A 284 3.84 12.11 4.71
N GLY A 285 4.42 12.25 5.91
CA GLY A 285 4.22 11.30 7.01
C GLY A 285 2.74 11.20 7.41
N LYS A 286 2.06 12.34 7.56
CA LYS A 286 0.63 12.40 7.93
C LYS A 286 -0.28 11.84 6.84
N VAL A 287 -0.05 12.18 5.57
CA VAL A 287 -0.84 11.67 4.43
C VAL A 287 -0.65 10.16 4.29
N ASN A 288 0.59 9.68 4.34
CA ASN A 288 0.90 8.27 4.19
C ASN A 288 0.38 7.46 5.39
N GLY A 289 0.46 8.00 6.61
CA GLY A 289 -0.16 7.43 7.80
C GLY A 289 -1.68 7.29 7.62
N LEU A 290 -2.36 8.36 7.23
CA LEU A 290 -3.80 8.34 6.96
C LEU A 290 -4.17 7.32 5.87
N ALA A 291 -3.45 7.31 4.75
CA ALA A 291 -3.65 6.38 3.65
C ALA A 291 -3.45 4.92 4.09
N ALA A 292 -2.38 4.63 4.83
CA ALA A 292 -2.06 3.29 5.31
C ALA A 292 -3.09 2.80 6.35
N SER A 293 -3.49 3.65 7.30
CA SER A 293 -4.50 3.33 8.31
C SER A 293 -5.88 3.09 7.68
N ALA A 294 -6.31 3.97 6.77
CA ALA A 294 -7.58 3.80 6.06
C ALA A 294 -7.57 2.49 5.25
N ALA A 295 -6.51 2.26 4.48
CA ALA A 295 -6.34 1.03 3.71
C ALA A 295 -6.33 -0.21 4.62
N ALA A 296 -5.65 -0.18 5.78
CA ALA A 296 -5.68 -1.28 6.75
C ALA A 296 -7.10 -1.55 7.29
N GLY A 297 -7.89 -0.51 7.55
CA GLY A 297 -9.29 -0.65 7.95
C GLY A 297 -10.13 -1.40 6.91
N PHE A 298 -9.99 -1.06 5.63
CA PHE A 298 -10.69 -1.78 4.56
C PHE A 298 -10.19 -3.22 4.38
N ARG A 299 -8.88 -3.47 4.56
CA ARG A 299 -8.32 -4.83 4.56
C ARG A 299 -8.86 -5.69 5.70
N MET A 300 -9.14 -5.11 6.86
CA MET A 300 -9.73 -5.82 7.99
C MET A 300 -11.18 -6.24 7.72
N ILE A 301 -11.95 -5.40 7.02
CA ILE A 301 -13.37 -5.64 6.71
C ILE A 301 -13.54 -6.64 5.55
N ALA A 302 -12.58 -6.69 4.62
CA ALA A 302 -12.69 -7.52 3.42
C ALA A 302 -12.87 -9.03 3.69
N PRO A 303 -12.05 -9.72 4.52
CA PRO A 303 -12.20 -11.17 4.74
C PRO A 303 -13.52 -11.58 5.41
N PRO A 304 -14.00 -10.90 6.48
CA PRO A 304 -15.30 -11.22 7.07
C PRO A 304 -16.46 -11.09 6.07
N VAL A 305 -16.48 -10.01 5.28
CA VAL A 305 -17.53 -9.80 4.28
C VAL A 305 -17.45 -10.83 3.16
N ALA A 306 -16.24 -11.12 2.68
CA ALA A 306 -16.02 -12.12 1.64
C ALA A 306 -16.42 -13.53 2.11
N GLY A 307 -16.05 -13.93 3.33
CA GLY A 307 -16.42 -15.22 3.91
C GLY A 307 -17.93 -15.35 4.12
N TRP A 308 -18.60 -14.29 4.58
CA TRP A 308 -20.07 -14.25 4.69
C TRP A 308 -20.75 -14.37 3.32
N LEU A 309 -20.24 -13.67 2.31
CA LEU A 309 -20.79 -13.71 0.96
C LEU A 309 -20.56 -15.07 0.29
N TYR A 310 -19.39 -15.67 0.50
CA TYR A 310 -19.07 -17.02 0.02
C TYR A 310 -19.95 -18.09 0.66
N THR A 311 -20.05 -18.11 2.00
CA THR A 311 -20.93 -19.07 2.70
C THR A 311 -22.40 -18.91 2.36
N THR A 312 -22.87 -17.68 2.11
CA THR A 312 -24.24 -17.43 1.62
C THR A 312 -24.40 -17.90 0.18
N GLY A 313 -23.40 -17.68 -0.68
CA GLY A 313 -23.37 -18.18 -2.06
C GLY A 313 -23.42 -19.70 -2.13
N SER A 314 -22.63 -20.39 -1.31
CA SER A 314 -22.61 -21.87 -1.25
C SER A 314 -23.96 -22.46 -0.81
N LYS A 315 -24.75 -21.76 0.02
CA LYS A 315 -26.11 -22.20 0.41
C LYS A 315 -27.14 -22.10 -0.73
N VAL A 316 -26.86 -21.29 -1.74
CA VAL A 316 -27.74 -21.03 -2.90
C VAL A 316 -27.14 -21.68 -4.17
N ASP A 317 -26.19 -22.60 -4.03
CA ASP A 317 -25.46 -23.25 -5.14
C ASP A 317 -24.79 -22.26 -6.12
N CYS A 318 -24.43 -21.09 -5.62
CA CYS A 318 -23.77 -20.01 -6.35
C CYS A 318 -22.51 -19.55 -5.62
N ALA A 319 -21.47 -20.40 -5.59
CA ALA A 319 -20.16 -20.05 -5.02
C ALA A 319 -19.53 -18.84 -5.74
N ALA A 320 -19.88 -18.63 -7.02
CA ALA A 320 -19.50 -17.46 -7.82
C ALA A 320 -20.01 -16.12 -7.27
N LEU A 321 -20.99 -16.11 -6.36
CA LEU A 321 -21.59 -14.89 -5.80
C LEU A 321 -20.56 -13.98 -5.12
N ALA A 322 -19.58 -14.57 -4.41
CA ALA A 322 -18.52 -13.80 -3.76
C ALA A 322 -17.65 -13.06 -4.77
N TRP A 323 -17.33 -13.71 -5.89
CA TRP A 323 -16.55 -13.13 -6.99
C TRP A 323 -17.31 -12.00 -7.69
N TYR A 324 -18.62 -12.17 -7.92
CA TYR A 324 -19.46 -11.12 -8.49
C TYR A 324 -19.59 -9.91 -7.55
N GLY A 325 -19.73 -10.12 -6.24
CA GLY A 325 -19.72 -9.03 -5.26
C GLY A 325 -18.42 -8.23 -5.31
N SER A 326 -17.27 -8.91 -5.34
CA SER A 326 -15.97 -8.25 -5.48
C SER A 326 -15.80 -7.54 -6.82
N ALA A 327 -16.35 -8.11 -7.91
CA ALA A 327 -16.35 -7.47 -9.23
C ALA A 327 -17.15 -6.15 -9.23
N VAL A 328 -18.31 -6.11 -8.58
CA VAL A 328 -19.11 -4.87 -8.42
C VAL A 328 -18.31 -3.81 -7.67
N VAL A 329 -17.63 -4.16 -6.59
CA VAL A 329 -16.79 -3.20 -5.85
C VAL A 329 -15.59 -2.74 -6.69
N ALA A 330 -15.00 -3.62 -7.51
CA ALA A 330 -13.96 -3.24 -8.45
C ALA A 330 -14.48 -2.27 -9.53
N VAL A 331 -15.71 -2.46 -10.03
CA VAL A 331 -16.36 -1.52 -10.96
C VAL A 331 -16.60 -0.16 -10.31
N ILE A 332 -17.02 -0.12 -9.03
CA ILE A 332 -17.13 1.13 -8.27
C ILE A 332 -15.75 1.83 -8.19
N GLY A 333 -14.67 1.07 -7.97
CA GLY A 333 -13.30 1.57 -8.01
C GLY A 333 -12.91 2.15 -9.38
N ALA A 334 -13.28 1.46 -10.46
CA ALA A 334 -13.07 1.91 -11.84
C ALA A 334 -13.85 3.19 -12.17
N ILE A 335 -15.05 3.37 -11.62
CA ILE A 335 -15.80 4.63 -11.77
C ILE A 335 -15.14 5.72 -10.93
N GLN A 336 -14.73 5.41 -9.71
CA GLN A 336 -14.13 6.38 -8.79
C GLN A 336 -12.75 6.88 -9.26
N CYS A 337 -12.02 6.11 -10.07
CA CYS A 337 -10.72 6.56 -10.58
C CYS A 337 -10.82 7.81 -11.47
N PHE A 338 -11.97 8.05 -12.14
CA PHE A 338 -12.19 9.24 -12.95
C PHE A 338 -12.37 10.53 -12.13
N SER A 339 -12.70 10.42 -10.84
CA SER A 339 -12.73 11.55 -9.90
C SER A 339 -11.32 12.09 -9.60
N VAL A 340 -10.28 11.29 -9.85
CA VAL A 340 -8.88 11.67 -9.62
C VAL A 340 -8.41 12.61 -10.74
N LYS A 341 -8.37 13.91 -10.44
CA LYS A 341 -7.79 14.90 -11.37
C LYS A 341 -6.28 14.73 -11.45
N ARG A 342 -5.75 14.65 -12.68
CA ARG A 342 -4.32 14.69 -12.96
C ARG A 342 -3.75 16.03 -12.47
N GLN A 343 -2.95 16.00 -11.41
CA GLN A 343 -2.10 17.14 -11.08
C GLN A 343 -0.89 17.08 -12.00
N ARG A 344 -0.92 17.88 -13.09
CA ARG A 344 0.30 18.16 -13.83
C ARG A 344 1.15 19.01 -12.90
N LYS A 345 2.16 18.41 -12.26
CA LYS A 345 3.33 19.20 -11.88
C LYS A 345 3.87 19.71 -13.19
N GLU A 346 3.62 20.98 -13.49
CA GLU A 346 4.57 21.72 -14.29
C GLU A 346 5.91 21.47 -13.61
N GLU A 347 6.79 20.77 -14.33
CA GLU A 347 8.20 20.75 -13.97
C GLU A 347 8.51 22.20 -13.70
N MET A 348 8.84 22.49 -12.45
CA MET A 348 9.51 23.73 -12.12
C MET A 348 10.83 23.62 -12.86
N CYS A 349 10.81 23.99 -14.13
CA CYS A 349 11.99 24.15 -14.93
C CYS A 349 12.85 25.08 -14.09
N GLU A 350 14.04 24.64 -13.71
CA GLU A 350 15.00 25.48 -12.98
C GLU A 350 15.30 26.79 -13.73
N GLU A 351 14.80 26.96 -14.97
CA GLU A 351 14.79 28.21 -15.72
C GLU A 351 13.80 29.29 -15.21
N ASP A 352 12.67 28.95 -14.58
CA ASP A 352 11.71 29.96 -14.09
C ASP A 352 12.02 30.46 -12.66
N ALA A 353 13.08 29.94 -12.04
CA ALA A 353 13.70 30.55 -10.86
C ALA A 353 14.65 31.71 -11.24
N GLN A 354 14.94 31.94 -12.52
CA GLN A 354 15.89 32.96 -12.98
C GLN A 354 15.34 34.31 -13.48
N PRO A 355 14.02 34.62 -13.63
CA PRO A 355 13.64 35.96 -14.05
C PRO A 355 13.69 36.99 -12.91
N ILE A 356 13.75 36.57 -11.65
CA ILE A 356 13.79 37.50 -10.50
C ILE A 356 15.19 38.08 -10.27
N LEU A 357 16.26 37.40 -10.72
CA LEU A 357 17.63 37.90 -10.56
C LEU A 357 18.12 38.79 -11.72
N ARG A 358 17.38 38.88 -12.83
CA ARG A 358 17.79 39.69 -13.99
C ARG A 358 17.19 41.09 -14.07
N LYS A 359 16.25 41.46 -13.18
CA LYS A 359 15.63 42.80 -13.18
C LYS A 359 16.24 43.80 -12.20
N LYS A 360 17.50 43.57 -11.80
CA LYS A 360 18.31 44.54 -11.07
C LYS A 360 19.53 44.93 -11.90
N GLU A 361 19.32 45.26 -13.17
CA GLU A 361 20.26 46.14 -13.86
C GLU A 361 20.18 47.51 -13.18
N SER A 362 21.26 47.82 -12.48
CA SER A 362 21.58 49.12 -11.92
C SER A 362 21.43 50.22 -12.96
N ARG A 363 20.37 51.03 -12.86
CA ARG A 363 20.38 52.39 -13.40
C ARG A 363 21.33 53.21 -12.54
N VAL A 364 22.58 53.32 -12.98
CA VAL A 364 23.50 54.35 -12.50
C VAL A 364 22.95 55.68 -13.00
N THR A 365 22.35 56.46 -12.12
CA THR A 365 22.02 57.86 -12.41
C THR A 365 23.24 58.65 -11.96
N VAL A 366 24.04 59.10 -12.93
CA VAL A 366 25.13 60.05 -12.68
C VAL A 366 24.47 61.41 -12.46
N THR A 367 24.45 61.87 -11.21
CA THR A 367 24.11 63.26 -10.91
C THR A 367 25.42 64.04 -10.90
N GLU A 368 25.71 64.77 -11.97
CA GLU A 368 26.78 65.77 -11.95
C GLU A 368 26.38 66.89 -10.99
N VAL A 369 27.14 67.02 -9.90
CA VAL A 369 27.06 68.17 -9.01
C VAL A 369 28.00 69.22 -9.58
N PHE A 370 27.43 70.21 -10.29
CA PHE A 370 28.17 71.42 -10.65
C PHE A 370 28.48 72.19 -9.37
N SER A 371 29.77 72.33 -9.10
CA SER A 371 30.32 73.26 -8.13
C SER A 371 30.34 74.64 -8.77
N ASP A 372 29.30 75.43 -8.54
CA ASP A 372 29.35 76.85 -8.84
C ASP A 372 30.17 77.55 -7.75
N ALA A 373 31.42 77.83 -8.10
CA ALA A 373 32.25 78.83 -7.45
C ALA A 373 32.28 80.06 -8.36
N GLU A 374 31.56 81.11 -7.96
CA GLU A 374 32.02 82.52 -7.92
C GLU A 374 30.99 83.40 -7.21
#